data_AF-A0A7X3HEL5-F1
#
_entry.id   AF-A0A7X3HEL5-F1
#
_cell.length_a   1.000
_cell.length_b   1.000
_cell.length_c   1.000
_cell.angle_alpha   90.00
_cell.angle_beta   90.00
_cell.angle_gamma   90.00
#
_symmetry.space_group_name_H-M   'P 1'
#
loop_
_entity.id
_entity.type
_entity.pdbx_description
1 polymer ?
#
loop_
_entity_poly.entity_id
_entity_poly.type
_entity_poly.pdbx_seq_one_letter_code
_entity_poly.pdbx_strand_id
1 'polypeptide(L)' 'LVNARLGTRLEWNGQALEPYLGIDNLFGRDYYDNIRINDGNARYFEPGPGRVIYAGASLSF' A
#
# COMPACT_ATOMS: atom_id res chain seq x y z
N LEU A 1 -10.16 -4.03 2.24
CA LEU A 1 -9.10 -3.47 3.12
C LEU A 1 -9.23 -1.95 3.10
N VAL A 2 -8.80 -1.26 4.16
CA VAL A 2 -8.79 0.20 4.19
C VAL A 2 -7.34 0.66 4.21
N ASN A 3 -7.00 1.55 3.28
CA ASN A 3 -5.67 2.13 3.14
C ASN A 3 -5.79 3.64 3.35
N ALA A 4 -4.73 4.27 3.87
CA ALA A 4 -4.68 5.70 4.11
C ALA A 4 -3.38 6.28 3.56
N ARG A 5 -3.46 7.47 2.98
CA ARG A 5 -2.28 8.21 2.49
C ARG A 5 -2.45 9.68 2.80
N LEU A 6 -1.37 10.30 3.26
CA LEU A 6 -1.28 11.72 3.54
C LEU A 6 -0.05 12.29 2.83
N GLY A 7 -0.22 13.41 2.13
CA GLY A 7 0.87 14.11 1.46
C GLY A 7 0.56 15.58 1.32
N THR A 8 1.58 16.37 0.97
CA THR A 8 1.45 17.81 0.70
C THR A 8 2.04 18.11 -0.68
N ARG A 9 1.49 19.10 -1.38
CA ARG A 9 2.05 19.61 -2.63
C ARG A 9 2.71 20.95 -2.38
N LEU A 10 3.97 21.06 -2.77
CA LEU A 10 4.79 22.25 -2.65
C LEU A 10 5.10 22.76 -4.05
N GLU A 11 4.65 23.97 -4.38
CA GLU A 11 4.88 24.58 -5.68
C GLU A 11 5.96 25.66 -5.59
N TRP A 12 6.97 25.60 -6.46
CA TRP A 12 8.04 26.59 -6.52
C TRP A 12 8.58 26.72 -7.94
N ASN A 13 8.61 27.95 -8.47
CA ASN A 13 9.18 28.29 -9.78
C ASN A 13 8.68 27.39 -10.94
N GLY A 14 7.38 27.05 -10.96
CA GLY A 14 6.79 26.17 -11.98
C GLY A 14 7.00 24.68 -11.74
N GLN A 15 7.80 24.30 -10.74
CA GLN A 15 8.00 22.92 -10.31
C GLN A 15 7.07 22.58 -9.15
N ALA A 16 6.69 21.31 -9.03
CA ALA A 16 5.89 20.80 -7.92
C ALA A 16 6.58 19.59 -7.26
N LEU A 17 6.79 19.65 -5.95
CA LEU A 17 7.28 18.56 -5.12
C LEU A 17 6.16 18.05 -4.21
N GLU A 18 5.90 16.75 -4.24
CA GLU A 18 4.81 16.11 -3.50
C GLU A 18 5.32 14.95 -2.62
N PRO A 19 5.82 15.22 -1.39
CA PRO A 19 6.10 14.16 -0.42
C PRO A 19 4.82 13.59 0.19
N TYR A 20 4.84 12.30 0.51
CA TYR A 20 3.73 11.60 1.12
C TYR A 20 4.15 10.42 2.00
N LEU A 21 3.27 10.07 2.92
CA LEU A 21 3.30 8.90 3.78
C LEU A 21 2.01 8.09 3.56
N GLY A 22 2.11 6.77 3.57
CA GLY A 22 0.98 5.87 3.39
C GLY A 22 1.01 4.68 4.33
N ILE A 23 -0.17 4.16 4.60
CA ILE A 23 -0.40 2.94 5.37
C ILE A 23 -1.41 2.08 4.59
N ASP A 24 -0.97 0.92 4.13
CA ASP A 24 -1.85 -0.11 3.62
C ASP A 24 -2.27 -1.04 4.77
N ASN A 25 -3.52 -1.54 4.68
CA ASN A 25 -4.14 -2.32 5.74
C ASN A 25 -4.11 -1.56 7.09
N LEU A 26 -4.74 -0.37 7.09
CA LEU A 26 -4.76 0.58 8.20
C LEU A 26 -5.15 -0.06 9.54
N PHE A 27 -6.13 -0.96 9.52
CA PHE A 27 -6.62 -1.63 10.71
C PHE A 27 -5.88 -2.93 11.03
N GLY A 28 -4.91 -3.36 10.22
CA GLY A 28 -4.14 -4.59 10.42
C GLY A 28 -5.00 -5.85 10.38
N ARG A 29 -5.97 -5.92 9.46
CA ARG A 29 -6.82 -7.08 9.28
C ARG A 29 -6.03 -8.22 8.65
N ASP A 30 -6.08 -9.39 9.28
CA ASP A 30 -5.63 -10.63 8.65
C ASP A 30 -6.61 -11.04 7.56
N TYR A 31 -6.07 -11.33 6.37
CA TYR A 31 -6.85 -11.76 5.22
C TYR A 31 -6.02 -12.71 4.35
N TYR A 32 -6.72 -13.48 3.51
CA TYR A 32 -6.07 -14.28 2.48
C TYR A 32 -6.07 -13.50 1.17
N ASP A 33 -4.90 -13.35 0.58
CA ASP A 33 -4.72 -12.64 -0.70
C ASP A 33 -5.18 -13.50 -1.87
N ASN A 34 -4.92 -14.80 -1.76
CA ASN A 34 -5.23 -15.75 -2.82
C ASN A 34 -5.74 -17.08 -2.25
N ILE A 35 -6.60 -17.72 -3.04
CA ILE A 35 -7.07 -19.08 -2.80
C ILE A 35 -6.64 -19.94 -3.98
N ARG A 36 -5.78 -20.92 -3.71
CA ARG A 36 -5.31 -21.87 -4.70
C ARG A 36 -6.27 -23.04 -4.80
N ILE A 37 -7.34 -22.86 -5.57
CA ILE A 37 -8.32 -23.91 -5.86
C ILE A 37 -7.57 -25.02 -6.62
N ASN A 38 -7.39 -26.20 -6.02
CA ASN A 38 -6.63 -27.37 -6.51
C ASN A 38 -5.13 -27.47 -6.14
N ASP A 39 -4.69 -26.94 -4.99
CA ASP A 39 -3.34 -27.29 -4.51
C ASP A 39 -3.25 -28.78 -4.12
N GLY A 40 -2.36 -29.53 -4.80
CA GLY A 40 -2.15 -30.96 -4.58
C GLY A 40 -1.49 -31.31 -3.24
N ASN A 41 -0.97 -30.32 -2.51
CA ASN A 41 -0.37 -30.47 -1.17
C ASN A 41 -1.25 -29.86 -0.07
N ALA A 42 -2.53 -29.62 -0.36
CA ALA A 42 -3.52 -29.04 0.56
C ALA A 42 -3.20 -27.64 1.12
N ARG A 43 -2.35 -26.86 0.44
CA ARG A 43 -2.03 -25.47 0.82
C ARG A 43 -2.90 -24.48 0.04
N TYR A 44 -4.16 -24.39 0.43
CA TYR A 44 -5.17 -23.65 -0.32
C TYR A 44 -5.15 -22.14 -0.10
N PHE A 45 -4.60 -21.66 1.02
CA PHE A 45 -4.71 -20.25 1.42
C PHE A 45 -3.36 -19.57 1.44
N GLU A 46 -3.25 -18.45 0.74
CA GLU A 46 -2.07 -17.59 0.76
C GLU A 46 -2.37 -16.35 1.61
N PRO A 47 -1.67 -16.13 2.74
CA PRO A 47 -1.92 -14.97 3.58
C PRO A 47 -1.52 -13.69 2.85
N GLY A 48 -2.37 -12.68 2.95
CA GLY A 48 -2.05 -11.36 2.43
C GLY A 48 -1.12 -10.56 3.33
N PRO A 49 -0.47 -9.52 2.79
CA PRO A 49 0.36 -8.63 3.57
C PRO A 49 -0.39 -8.06 4.79
N GLY A 50 0.30 -8.02 5.93
CA GLY A 50 -0.17 -7.34 7.12
C GLY A 50 -0.22 -5.81 6.92
N ARG A 51 -0.03 -5.05 8.00
CA ARG A 51 0.09 -3.60 7.89
C ARG A 51 1.41 -3.21 7.23
N VAL A 52 1.35 -2.41 6.18
CA VAL A 52 2.54 -1.88 5.50
C VAL A 52 2.55 -0.36 5.63
N ILE A 53 3.67 0.19 6.07
CA ILE A 53 3.90 1.64 6.13
C ILE A 53 4.92 1.99 5.07
N TYR A 54 4.64 3.02 4.26
CA TYR A 54 5.51 3.45 3.18
C TYR A 54 5.56 4.97 3.07
N ALA A 55 6.58 5.47 2.39
CA ALA A 55 6.82 6.88 2.14
C ALA A 55 7.30 7.07 0.70
N GLY A 56 7.05 8.24 0.12
CA GLY A 56 7.56 8.58 -1.20
C GLY A 56 7.47 10.07 -1.49
N ALA A 57 8.03 10.47 -2.63
CA ALA A 57 7.90 11.83 -3.15
C ALA A 57 7.77 11.81 -4.68
N SER A 58 7.04 12.75 -5.24
CA SER A 58 6.96 13.00 -6.69
C SER A 58 7.50 14.39 -7.00
N LEU A 59 8.17 14.54 -8.14
CA LEU A 59 8.66 15.82 -8.65
C LEU A 59 8.12 16.02 -10.07
N SER A 60 7.59 17.22 -10.36
CA SER A 60 7.05 17.63 -11.67
C SER A 60 7.62 18.99 -12.07
N PHE A 61 7.79 19.21 -13.38
CA PHE A 61 8.39 20.41 -13.99
C PHE A 61 7.55 20.92 -15.16
#